data_AF-A0A146L363-F1
#
_entry.id   AF-A0A146L363-F1
#
_cell.length_a   1.000
_cell.length_b   1.000
_cell.length_c   1.000
_cell.angle_alpha   90.00
_cell.angle_beta   90.00
_cell.angle_gamma   90.00
#
_symmetry.space_group_name_H-M   'P 1'
#
loop_
_entity.id
_entity.type
_entity.pdbx_description
1 polymer ?
#
loop_
_entity_poly.entity_id
_entity_poly.type
_entity_poly.pdbx_seq_one_letter_code
_entity_poly.pdbx_strand_id
1 'polypeptide(L)'
;ANKRNLRLATRVFALVLLVSNCVYSRIFTACELAFELAKPEHNVSLWQIPTWVCIARHASSFDTAYNDGVHYGIFRIWGHHWCKECNINCHKLTDDDLTDDIRCVVHKVFPAHSRHGRANGFDAWGHIYQYCHKPWMDLEDSHCTPHFDSDVSNTSQTSHIKILHHMAYNQESYDNYDEEARTVDFTENPPDNTTESDSSGSRKHHILPSDAGLLLFVLLCVLLTGAVIEGYRRSGLHIFRMCS
;
A
#
# COMPACT_ATOMS: atom_id res chain seq x y z
N ALA A 1 19.99 39.18 10.32
CA ALA A 1 19.00 38.22 10.87
C ALA A 1 19.09 38.16 12.40
N ASN A 2 17.98 37.91 13.10
CA ASN A 2 17.95 37.83 14.57
C ASN A 2 18.51 36.47 15.06
N LYS A 3 19.50 36.50 15.98
CA LYS A 3 20.08 35.29 16.59
C LYS A 3 19.06 34.43 17.35
N ARG A 4 17.94 35.00 17.82
CA ARG A 4 16.83 34.25 18.42
C ARG A 4 16.07 33.42 17.37
N ASN A 5 15.69 34.04 16.26
CA ASN A 5 14.95 33.37 15.17
C ASN A 5 15.75 32.21 14.56
N LEU A 6 17.08 32.38 14.38
CA LEU A 6 17.94 31.30 13.91
C LEU A 6 17.92 30.09 14.86
N ARG A 7 18.09 30.31 16.17
CA ARG A 7 18.02 29.25 17.19
C ARG A 7 16.65 28.58 17.26
N LEU A 8 15.58 29.31 17.01
CA LEU A 8 14.23 28.75 16.94
C LEU A 8 14.06 27.88 15.69
N ALA A 9 14.49 28.37 14.52
CA ALA A 9 14.45 27.59 13.27
C ALA A 9 15.27 26.30 13.37
N THR A 10 16.48 26.32 13.96
CA THR A 10 17.27 25.09 14.18
C THR A 10 16.55 24.10 15.10
N ARG A 11 15.83 24.57 16.13
CA ARG A 11 15.05 23.70 17.02
C ARG A 11 13.82 23.12 16.33
N VAL A 12 13.09 23.91 15.55
CA VAL A 12 11.94 23.43 14.77
C VAL A 12 12.39 22.41 13.72
N PHE A 13 13.48 22.69 12.99
CA PHE A 13 14.06 21.76 12.03
C PHE A 13 14.53 20.44 12.67
N ALA A 14 15.23 20.52 13.81
CA ALA A 14 15.63 19.33 14.56
C ALA A 14 14.43 18.53 15.11
N LEU A 15 13.37 19.20 15.56
CA LEU A 15 12.13 18.52 15.95
C LEU A 15 11.47 17.84 14.75
N VAL A 16 11.30 18.53 13.62
CA VAL A 16 10.74 17.96 12.39
C VAL A 16 11.50 16.70 11.97
N LEU A 17 12.84 16.74 11.92
CA LEU A 17 13.67 15.57 11.62
C LEU A 17 13.51 14.43 12.63
N LEU A 18 13.24 14.72 13.92
CA LEU A 18 12.96 13.69 14.93
C LEU A 18 11.56 13.08 14.77
N VAL A 19 10.56 13.82 14.26
CA VAL A 19 9.25 13.25 13.89
C VAL A 19 9.27 12.53 12.53
N SER A 20 10.31 12.75 11.70
CA SER A 20 10.47 12.06 10.39
C SER A 20 10.83 10.57 10.49
N ASN A 21 10.80 9.97 11.69
CA ASN A 21 10.82 8.51 11.87
C ASN A 21 9.42 7.94 11.53
N CYS A 22 9.04 8.06 10.26
CA CYS A 22 7.77 7.58 9.75
C CYS A 22 7.79 6.05 9.66
N VAL A 23 7.29 5.39 10.70
CA VAL A 23 6.61 4.10 10.50
C VAL A 23 5.36 4.41 9.68
N TYR A 24 5.51 4.38 8.37
CA TYR A 24 4.39 4.46 7.43
C TYR A 24 3.66 3.11 7.46
N SER A 25 2.34 3.17 7.29
CA SER A 25 1.44 2.03 7.37
C SER A 25 0.68 1.93 6.05
N ARG A 26 0.91 0.88 5.28
CA ARG A 26 0.26 0.68 3.98
C ARG A 26 -0.89 -0.31 4.10
N ILE A 27 -2.08 0.14 3.73
CA ILE A 27 -3.18 -0.74 3.37
C ILE A 27 -2.99 -1.09 1.89
N PHE A 28 -2.71 -2.36 1.60
CA PHE A 28 -2.59 -2.87 0.23
C PHE A 28 -3.98 -3.05 -0.42
N THR A 29 -4.06 -3.01 -1.74
CA THR A 29 -5.20 -3.61 -2.47
C THR A 29 -4.94 -5.09 -2.74
N ALA A 30 -5.99 -5.86 -3.01
CA ALA A 30 -5.86 -7.28 -3.36
C ALA A 30 -4.92 -7.50 -4.55
N CYS A 31 -5.01 -6.66 -5.59
CA CYS A 31 -4.12 -6.69 -6.75
C CYS A 31 -2.69 -6.26 -6.42
N GLU A 32 -2.48 -5.20 -5.63
CA GLU A 32 -1.14 -4.78 -5.21
C GLU A 32 -0.42 -5.89 -4.44
N LEU A 33 -1.13 -6.56 -3.52
CA LEU A 33 -0.58 -7.68 -2.76
C LEU A 33 -0.35 -8.92 -3.66
N ALA A 34 -1.23 -9.19 -4.62
CA ALA A 34 -1.05 -10.27 -5.59
C ALA A 34 0.19 -10.06 -6.48
N PHE A 35 0.41 -8.83 -6.96
CA PHE A 35 1.59 -8.49 -7.75
C PHE A 35 2.88 -8.46 -6.92
N GLU A 36 2.81 -8.03 -5.65
CA GLU A 36 3.92 -8.13 -4.70
C GLU A 36 4.32 -9.60 -4.49
N LEU A 37 3.37 -10.46 -4.10
CA LEU A 37 3.58 -11.90 -3.93
C LEU A 37 4.06 -12.62 -5.21
N ALA A 38 3.74 -12.09 -6.39
CA ALA A 38 4.15 -12.65 -7.69
C ALA A 38 5.61 -12.31 -8.08
N LYS A 39 6.33 -11.48 -7.31
CA LYS A 39 7.74 -11.21 -7.59
C LYS A 39 8.59 -12.49 -7.45
N PRO A 40 9.48 -12.80 -8.40
CA PRO A 40 10.32 -14.01 -8.35
C PRO A 40 11.19 -14.14 -7.09
N GLU A 41 11.58 -13.02 -6.47
CA GLU A 41 12.41 -12.96 -5.26
C GLU A 41 11.77 -13.59 -4.01
N HIS A 42 10.43 -13.62 -3.94
CA HIS A 42 9.69 -14.23 -2.82
C HIS A 42 9.42 -15.73 -3.01
N ASN A 43 9.63 -16.26 -4.23
CA ASN A 43 9.47 -17.67 -4.58
C ASN A 43 8.12 -18.28 -4.15
N VAL A 44 7.03 -17.50 -4.27
CA VAL A 44 5.65 -17.95 -3.98
C VAL A 44 5.12 -18.76 -5.18
N SER A 45 4.47 -19.89 -4.92
CA SER A 45 3.76 -20.59 -6.00
C SER A 45 2.54 -19.76 -6.44
N LEU A 46 2.36 -19.54 -7.75
CA LEU A 46 1.26 -18.73 -8.28
C LEU A 46 -0.11 -19.25 -7.80
N TRP A 47 -0.27 -20.57 -7.67
CA TRP A 47 -1.47 -21.23 -7.14
C TRP A 47 -1.78 -20.92 -5.66
N GLN A 48 -0.80 -20.40 -4.91
CA GLN A 48 -0.97 -19.99 -3.51
C GLN A 48 -1.31 -18.50 -3.37
N ILE A 49 -1.03 -17.67 -4.38
CA ILE A 49 -1.18 -16.20 -4.29
C ILE A 49 -2.62 -15.78 -3.94
N PRO A 50 -3.68 -16.31 -4.57
CA PRO A 50 -5.06 -15.99 -4.16
C PRO A 50 -5.30 -16.31 -2.69
N THR A 51 -4.81 -17.46 -2.20
CA THR A 51 -4.97 -17.86 -0.79
C THR A 51 -4.24 -16.92 0.18
N TRP A 52 -3.03 -16.47 -0.17
CA TRP A 52 -2.31 -15.48 0.61
C TRP A 52 -3.02 -14.11 0.65
N VAL A 53 -3.62 -13.69 -0.47
CA VAL A 53 -4.43 -12.46 -0.56
C VAL A 53 -5.69 -12.58 0.31
N CYS A 54 -6.42 -13.69 0.24
CA CYS A 54 -7.57 -13.94 1.10
C CYS A 54 -7.22 -13.98 2.59
N ILE A 55 -6.11 -14.64 2.95
CA ILE A 55 -5.60 -14.64 4.32
C ILE A 55 -5.33 -13.21 4.78
N ALA A 56 -4.68 -12.36 3.97
CA ALA A 56 -4.47 -10.96 4.31
C ALA A 56 -5.77 -10.15 4.47
N ARG A 57 -6.77 -10.35 3.59
CA ARG A 57 -8.09 -9.69 3.70
C ARG A 57 -8.74 -9.99 5.05
N HIS A 58 -8.76 -11.26 5.46
CA HIS A 58 -9.40 -11.69 6.70
C HIS A 58 -8.52 -11.58 7.97
N ALA A 59 -7.20 -11.48 7.83
CA ALA A 59 -6.26 -11.35 8.94
C ALA A 59 -6.11 -9.90 9.42
N SER A 60 -5.97 -8.96 8.49
CA SER A 60 -5.54 -7.58 8.74
C SER A 60 -6.34 -6.53 7.97
N SER A 61 -7.28 -6.91 7.09
CA SER A 61 -7.86 -6.03 6.07
C SER A 61 -6.79 -5.37 5.17
N PHE A 62 -5.72 -6.11 4.87
CA PHE A 62 -4.55 -5.69 4.09
C PHE A 62 -3.65 -4.60 4.72
N ASP A 63 -3.82 -4.27 6.00
CA ASP A 63 -2.97 -3.30 6.73
C ASP A 63 -1.62 -3.92 7.16
N THR A 64 -0.49 -3.35 6.71
CA THR A 64 0.83 -3.76 7.17
C THR A 64 1.09 -3.43 8.63
N ALA A 65 0.52 -2.36 9.18
CA ALA A 65 0.78 -1.94 10.57
C ALA A 65 -0.07 -2.69 11.61
N TYR A 66 -0.81 -3.74 11.20
CA TYR A 66 -1.63 -4.54 12.11
C TYR A 66 -0.83 -5.05 13.31
N ASN A 67 -1.29 -4.73 14.52
CA ASN A 67 -0.61 -5.11 15.76
C ASN A 67 -1.63 -5.22 16.90
N ASP A 68 -1.94 -6.45 17.34
CA ASP A 68 -2.80 -6.69 18.52
C ASP A 68 -2.00 -6.97 19.81
N GLY A 69 -0.68 -6.72 19.79
CA GLY A 69 0.26 -7.00 20.87
C GLY A 69 0.68 -8.47 20.98
N VAL A 70 0.08 -9.37 20.19
CA VAL A 70 0.36 -10.80 20.16
C VAL A 70 0.67 -11.27 18.72
N HIS A 71 0.04 -10.64 17.74
CA HIS A 71 0.20 -10.88 16.31
C HIS A 71 0.55 -9.58 15.58
N TYR A 72 1.32 -9.73 14.50
CA TYR A 72 1.91 -8.61 13.75
C TYR A 72 1.72 -8.79 12.25
N GLY A 73 1.52 -7.67 11.55
CA GLY A 73 1.62 -7.58 10.10
C GLY A 73 0.43 -8.04 9.29
N ILE A 74 0.57 -7.88 7.98
CA ILE A 74 -0.50 -8.12 7.01
C ILE A 74 -1.02 -9.57 7.06
N PHE A 75 -0.15 -10.53 7.42
CA PHE A 75 -0.51 -11.95 7.61
C PHE A 75 -0.77 -12.34 9.07
N ARG A 76 -0.86 -11.38 10.00
CA ARG A 76 -1.17 -11.58 11.44
C ARG A 76 -0.34 -12.70 12.10
N ILE A 77 0.97 -12.58 11.97
CA ILE A 77 1.97 -13.57 12.39
C ILE A 77 2.10 -13.55 13.92
N TRP A 78 1.94 -14.70 14.58
CA TRP A 78 2.09 -14.81 16.04
C TRP A 78 3.54 -14.58 16.50
N GLY A 79 3.81 -13.38 17.03
CA GLY A 79 5.19 -12.87 17.15
C GLY A 79 6.04 -13.60 18.18
N HIS A 80 5.44 -14.06 19.28
CA HIS A 80 6.13 -14.74 20.39
C HIS A 80 6.93 -15.98 19.94
N HIS A 81 6.50 -16.66 18.86
CA HIS A 81 7.23 -17.76 18.26
C HIS A 81 7.89 -17.36 16.93
N TRP A 82 7.12 -16.80 15.99
CA TRP A 82 7.57 -16.70 14.61
C TRP A 82 8.61 -15.62 14.36
N CYS A 83 8.63 -14.50 15.09
CA CYS A 83 9.71 -13.52 14.96
C CYS A 83 11.08 -14.16 15.29
N LYS A 84 11.11 -15.04 16.31
CA LYS A 84 12.31 -15.78 16.70
C LYS A 84 12.69 -16.84 15.65
N GLU A 85 11.75 -17.67 15.20
CA GLU A 85 12.03 -18.73 14.21
C GLU A 85 12.37 -18.15 12.82
N CYS A 86 11.87 -16.97 12.47
CA CYS A 86 12.22 -16.24 11.26
C CYS A 86 13.49 -15.37 11.43
N ASN A 87 14.00 -15.20 12.66
CA ASN A 87 15.15 -14.36 13.02
C ASN A 87 14.97 -12.89 12.57
N ILE A 88 13.85 -12.31 12.99
CA ILE A 88 13.44 -10.92 12.71
C ILE A 88 12.95 -10.24 14.01
N ASN A 89 12.99 -8.91 14.05
CA ASN A 89 12.31 -8.14 15.09
C ASN A 89 10.82 -8.04 14.72
N CYS A 90 9.88 -8.25 15.65
CA CYS A 90 8.44 -8.18 15.33
C CYS A 90 7.98 -6.81 14.80
N HIS A 91 8.72 -5.73 15.06
CA HIS A 91 8.48 -4.42 14.44
C HIS A 91 8.65 -4.45 12.91
N LYS A 92 9.47 -5.36 12.37
CA LYS A 92 9.67 -5.44 10.92
C LYS A 92 8.43 -5.90 10.16
N LEU A 93 7.69 -6.82 10.77
CA LEU A 93 6.36 -7.23 10.35
C LEU A 93 5.31 -6.11 10.44
N THR A 94 5.68 -4.88 10.80
CA THR A 94 4.77 -3.72 10.89
C THR A 94 5.30 -2.47 10.18
N ASP A 95 6.16 -2.66 9.16
CA ASP A 95 6.45 -1.61 8.16
C ASP A 95 6.03 -2.04 6.74
N ASP A 96 6.27 -1.20 5.74
CA ASP A 96 5.77 -1.40 4.37
C ASP A 96 6.51 -2.50 3.59
N ASP A 97 7.69 -2.96 4.05
CA ASP A 97 8.56 -3.89 3.31
C ASP A 97 8.23 -5.35 3.64
N LEU A 98 7.18 -5.87 2.98
CA LEU A 98 6.70 -7.26 3.09
C LEU A 98 7.75 -8.35 2.73
N THR A 99 8.97 -7.97 2.34
CA THR A 99 10.06 -8.89 1.99
C THR A 99 10.48 -9.83 3.13
N ASP A 100 10.31 -9.44 4.41
CA ASP A 100 10.55 -10.36 5.54
C ASP A 100 9.28 -11.02 6.13
N ASP A 101 8.11 -10.40 6.02
CA ASP A 101 6.79 -11.05 6.19
C ASP A 101 6.61 -12.27 5.27
N ILE A 102 6.70 -12.05 3.95
CA ILE A 102 6.46 -13.09 2.93
C ILE A 102 7.46 -14.22 3.11
N ARG A 103 8.74 -13.89 3.32
CA ARG A 103 9.81 -14.87 3.62
C ARG A 103 9.50 -15.68 4.88
N CYS A 104 8.97 -15.04 5.94
CA CYS A 104 8.60 -15.71 7.17
C CYS A 104 7.43 -16.68 6.95
N VAL A 105 6.34 -16.24 6.32
CA VAL A 105 5.15 -17.09 6.13
C VAL A 105 5.38 -18.21 5.11
N VAL A 106 6.06 -17.94 3.99
CA VAL A 106 6.26 -18.91 2.89
C VAL A 106 7.36 -19.93 3.22
N HIS A 107 8.42 -19.55 3.94
CA HIS A 107 9.57 -20.45 4.19
C HIS A 107 9.68 -20.97 5.63
N LYS A 108 8.96 -20.41 6.62
CA LYS A 108 8.92 -20.92 8.00
C LYS A 108 7.52 -21.38 8.42
N VAL A 109 6.52 -20.49 8.40
CA VAL A 109 5.18 -20.80 8.95
C VAL A 109 4.49 -21.91 8.14
N PHE A 110 4.33 -21.72 6.83
CA PHE A 110 3.65 -22.69 5.96
C PHE A 110 4.34 -24.07 5.97
N PRO A 111 5.66 -24.21 5.73
CA PRO A 111 6.32 -25.52 5.70
C PRO A 111 6.40 -26.22 7.06
N ALA A 112 6.29 -25.50 8.18
CA ALA A 112 6.18 -26.12 9.50
C ALA A 112 4.82 -26.80 9.69
N HIS A 113 3.74 -26.20 9.20
CA HIS A 113 2.39 -26.74 9.32
C HIS A 113 2.13 -27.86 8.30
N SER A 114 2.63 -27.76 7.05
CA SER A 114 2.47 -28.81 6.02
C SER A 114 3.06 -30.18 6.40
N ARG A 115 3.95 -30.25 7.40
CA ARG A 115 4.66 -31.49 7.80
C ARG A 115 3.77 -32.55 8.45
N HIS A 116 2.58 -32.21 8.95
CA HIS A 116 1.78 -33.10 9.79
C HIS A 116 0.82 -34.03 9.01
N GLY A 117 1.05 -34.26 7.72
CA GLY A 117 0.44 -35.33 6.92
C GLY A 117 -1.07 -35.20 6.62
N ARG A 118 -1.77 -34.25 7.23
CA ARG A 118 -3.16 -33.87 6.93
C ARG A 118 -3.37 -32.36 6.75
N ALA A 119 -2.41 -31.54 7.16
CA ALA A 119 -2.47 -30.09 7.08
C ALA A 119 -1.88 -29.61 5.75
N ASN A 120 -2.53 -28.65 5.09
CA ASN A 120 -2.11 -28.10 3.81
C ASN A 120 -1.08 -26.96 3.94
N GLY A 121 -0.79 -26.51 5.16
CA GLY A 121 0.14 -25.43 5.49
C GLY A 121 -0.55 -24.09 5.79
N PHE A 122 -1.72 -23.84 5.20
CA PHE A 122 -2.56 -22.68 5.51
C PHE A 122 -3.38 -22.84 6.80
N ASP A 123 -3.51 -24.08 7.32
CA ASP A 123 -4.14 -24.36 8.61
C ASP A 123 -3.50 -23.61 9.79
N ALA A 124 -2.28 -23.08 9.63
CA ALA A 124 -1.63 -22.16 10.58
C ALA A 124 -2.47 -20.92 10.91
N TRP A 125 -3.31 -20.47 9.97
CA TRP A 125 -4.23 -19.34 10.12
C TRP A 125 -5.61 -19.74 10.67
N GLY A 126 -5.88 -21.05 10.84
CA GLY A 126 -7.05 -21.58 11.53
C GLY A 126 -8.38 -20.96 11.07
N HIS A 127 -9.04 -20.23 11.97
CA HIS A 127 -10.33 -19.58 11.71
C HIS A 127 -10.31 -18.54 10.58
N ILE A 128 -9.17 -17.89 10.31
CA ILE A 128 -9.01 -16.95 9.19
C ILE A 128 -9.07 -17.73 7.86
N TYR A 129 -8.38 -18.87 7.81
CA TYR A 129 -8.33 -19.71 6.60
C TYR A 129 -9.68 -20.35 6.25
N GLN A 130 -10.61 -20.47 7.22
CA GLN A 130 -11.97 -20.98 6.98
C GLN A 130 -12.82 -20.08 6.04
N TYR A 131 -12.43 -18.83 5.81
CA TYR A 131 -13.08 -17.99 4.78
C TYR A 131 -12.52 -18.25 3.37
N CYS A 132 -11.27 -18.74 3.27
CA CYS A 132 -10.52 -18.88 2.02
C CYS A 132 -10.79 -20.20 1.26
N HIS A 133 -12.05 -20.62 1.20
CA HIS A 133 -12.51 -21.76 0.39
C HIS A 133 -12.66 -21.41 -1.11
N LYS A 134 -12.84 -20.13 -1.44
CA LYS A 134 -12.86 -19.60 -2.82
C LYS A 134 -11.91 -18.39 -2.95
N PRO A 135 -10.60 -18.57 -2.75
CA PRO A 135 -9.65 -17.48 -2.51
C PRO A 135 -9.39 -16.56 -3.73
N TRP A 136 -9.97 -16.85 -4.89
CA TRP A 136 -9.92 -15.98 -6.08
C TRP A 136 -10.92 -14.82 -6.04
N MET A 137 -11.99 -14.91 -5.22
CA MET A 137 -13.04 -13.88 -5.14
C MET A 137 -12.48 -12.49 -4.79
N ASP A 138 -11.44 -12.42 -3.96
CA ASP A 138 -10.80 -11.15 -3.58
C ASP A 138 -10.07 -10.48 -4.75
N LEU A 139 -9.64 -11.24 -5.76
CA LEU A 139 -9.01 -10.74 -6.98
C LEU A 139 -10.08 -10.36 -8.03
N GLU A 140 -11.15 -11.14 -8.09
CA GLU A 140 -12.32 -10.96 -8.94
C GLU A 140 -13.08 -9.65 -8.61
N ASP A 141 -13.44 -9.46 -7.33
CA ASP A 141 -14.00 -8.23 -6.73
C ASP A 141 -13.22 -6.96 -7.13
N SER A 142 -11.89 -7.10 -7.23
CA SER A 142 -10.96 -5.97 -7.38
C SER A 142 -10.55 -5.69 -8.82
N HIS A 143 -11.06 -6.46 -9.79
CA HIS A 143 -10.81 -6.31 -11.23
C HIS A 143 -9.32 -6.09 -11.56
N CYS A 144 -8.45 -7.04 -11.22
CA CYS A 144 -6.98 -6.97 -11.39
C CYS A 144 -6.51 -6.96 -12.86
N THR A 145 -6.89 -5.92 -13.59
CA THR A 145 -6.29 -5.55 -14.87
C THR A 145 -4.87 -5.03 -14.62
N PRO A 146 -3.85 -5.54 -15.32
CA PRO A 146 -2.54 -4.91 -15.30
C PRO A 146 -2.62 -3.57 -16.01
N HIS A 147 -2.21 -2.49 -15.33
CA HIS A 147 -1.92 -1.22 -16.00
C HIS A 147 -0.74 -1.43 -16.95
N PHE A 148 -1.07 -1.66 -18.22
CA PHE A 148 -0.13 -2.13 -19.23
C PHE A 148 0.55 -0.93 -19.91
N ASP A 149 1.44 -0.25 -19.18
CA ASP A 149 2.33 0.74 -19.77
C ASP A 149 3.12 0.10 -20.92
N SER A 150 3.10 0.74 -22.08
CA SER A 150 3.40 0.13 -23.38
C SER A 150 4.83 -0.38 -23.58
N ASP A 151 5.74 -0.02 -22.67
CA ASP A 151 7.19 -0.15 -22.88
C ASP A 151 7.75 -1.48 -22.33
N VAL A 152 7.02 -2.20 -21.46
CA VAL A 152 7.51 -3.44 -20.80
C VAL A 152 7.13 -4.71 -21.59
N SER A 153 7.57 -4.76 -22.85
CA SER A 153 7.34 -5.90 -23.75
C SER A 153 8.26 -7.10 -23.53
N ASN A 154 9.37 -6.94 -22.79
CA ASN A 154 10.45 -7.94 -22.66
C ASN A 154 10.88 -8.20 -21.20
N THR A 155 9.99 -8.72 -20.35
CA THR A 155 10.35 -9.11 -18.97
C THR A 155 9.51 -10.30 -18.46
N SER A 156 10.10 -11.15 -17.61
CA SER A 156 9.42 -12.35 -17.08
C SER A 156 8.14 -12.04 -16.29
N GLN A 157 8.00 -10.83 -15.72
CA GLN A 157 6.80 -10.41 -14.98
C GLN A 157 5.52 -10.49 -15.82
N THR A 158 5.60 -10.24 -17.13
CA THR A 158 4.44 -10.23 -18.04
C THR A 158 3.78 -11.60 -18.21
N SER A 159 4.47 -12.72 -17.92
CA SER A 159 3.86 -14.05 -17.91
C SER A 159 3.16 -14.37 -16.58
N HIS A 160 3.76 -14.03 -15.44
CA HIS A 160 3.15 -14.22 -14.11
C HIS A 160 1.83 -13.44 -13.98
N ILE A 161 1.81 -12.19 -14.45
CA ILE A 161 0.61 -11.35 -14.52
C ILE A 161 -0.50 -12.01 -15.36
N LYS A 162 -0.16 -12.51 -16.56
CA LYS A 162 -1.12 -13.20 -17.42
C LYS A 162 -1.65 -14.49 -16.80
N ILE A 163 -0.82 -15.22 -16.03
CA ILE A 163 -1.25 -16.43 -15.33
C ILE A 163 -2.23 -16.09 -14.20
N LEU A 164 -1.97 -15.06 -13.39
CA LEU A 164 -2.93 -14.60 -12.36
C LEU A 164 -4.26 -14.18 -12.97
N HIS A 165 -4.24 -13.43 -14.07
CA HIS A 165 -5.47 -13.09 -14.80
C HIS A 165 -6.20 -14.34 -15.35
N HIS A 166 -5.47 -15.34 -15.84
CA HIS A 166 -6.09 -16.60 -16.30
C HIS A 166 -6.65 -17.45 -15.15
N MET A 167 -6.05 -17.39 -13.96
CA MET A 167 -6.54 -18.05 -12.75
C MET A 167 -7.83 -17.40 -12.23
N ALA A 168 -7.98 -16.08 -12.36
CA ALA A 168 -9.23 -15.39 -12.02
C ALA A 168 -10.33 -15.60 -13.07
N TYR A 169 -9.98 -15.63 -14.36
CA TYR A 169 -10.96 -15.61 -15.46
C TYR A 169 -11.57 -16.98 -15.84
N ASN A 170 -10.91 -18.10 -15.52
CA ASN A 170 -11.29 -19.43 -16.04
C ASN A 170 -12.48 -20.12 -15.33
N GLN A 171 -13.40 -19.38 -14.68
CA GLN A 171 -14.41 -19.95 -13.79
C GLN A 171 -15.88 -19.75 -14.26
N GLU A 172 -16.14 -19.05 -15.37
CA GLU A 172 -17.50 -18.90 -15.92
C GLU A 172 -17.97 -20.13 -16.71
N SER A 173 -18.73 -21.00 -16.04
CA SER A 173 -19.69 -21.90 -16.68
C SER A 173 -20.79 -22.22 -15.66
N TYR A 174 -22.01 -21.77 -15.95
CA TYR A 174 -23.03 -21.36 -14.97
C TYR A 174 -22.61 -20.10 -14.20
N ASP A 175 -23.46 -19.08 -14.02
CA ASP A 175 -24.92 -19.03 -14.24
C ASP A 175 -25.37 -18.12 -15.41
N ASN A 176 -26.59 -18.33 -15.89
CA ASN A 176 -27.24 -17.50 -16.92
C ASN A 176 -28.46 -16.77 -16.34
N TYR A 177 -28.46 -15.44 -16.43
CA TYR A 177 -29.64 -14.60 -16.21
C TYR A 177 -29.66 -13.41 -17.18
N ASP A 178 -30.65 -13.41 -18.07
CA ASP A 178 -31.01 -12.26 -18.91
C ASP A 178 -31.58 -11.11 -18.04
N GLU A 179 -31.36 -9.84 -18.43
CA GLU A 179 -32.42 -9.03 -19.06
C GLU A 179 -31.98 -7.57 -19.39
N GLU A 180 -31.86 -7.31 -20.70
CA GLU A 180 -32.20 -6.11 -21.47
C GLU A 180 -32.20 -4.68 -20.84
N ALA A 181 -31.25 -3.87 -21.34
CA ALA A 181 -31.29 -2.44 -21.68
C ALA A 181 -32.01 -1.38 -20.81
N ARG A 182 -31.27 -0.26 -20.62
CA ARG A 182 -31.76 1.04 -21.12
C ARG A 182 -30.63 1.98 -21.56
N THR A 183 -30.75 2.53 -22.75
CA THR A 183 -29.93 3.64 -23.26
C THR A 183 -30.62 4.98 -23.04
N VAL A 184 -29.86 6.01 -22.63
CA VAL A 184 -30.11 7.42 -22.97
C VAL A 184 -28.74 8.10 -23.12
N ASP A 185 -28.46 8.62 -24.31
CA ASP A 185 -27.45 9.64 -24.56
C ASP A 185 -28.17 10.98 -24.74
N PHE A 186 -27.55 12.09 -24.31
CA PHE A 186 -27.81 13.42 -24.87
C PHE A 186 -26.61 14.34 -24.59
N THR A 187 -25.92 14.72 -25.67
CA THR A 187 -24.90 15.76 -25.72
C THR A 187 -25.53 17.16 -25.70
N GLU A 188 -24.85 18.16 -25.11
CA GLU A 188 -24.57 19.48 -25.73
C GLU A 188 -23.70 20.40 -24.83
N ASN A 189 -23.08 21.41 -25.44
CA ASN A 189 -22.16 22.43 -24.89
C ASN A 189 -22.02 23.57 -25.95
N PRO A 190 -21.49 24.76 -25.59
CA PRO A 190 -21.95 25.76 -24.64
C PRO A 190 -22.44 27.05 -25.39
N PRO A 191 -22.67 28.20 -24.72
CA PRO A 191 -21.62 29.23 -24.54
C PRO A 191 -21.78 29.99 -23.18
N ASP A 192 -21.22 31.16 -22.84
CA ASP A 192 -20.38 32.17 -23.52
C ASP A 192 -19.48 32.94 -22.51
N ASN A 193 -18.93 34.11 -22.90
CA ASN A 193 -17.95 34.95 -22.20
C ASN A 193 -18.46 36.41 -21.98
N THR A 194 -17.97 37.14 -20.95
CA THR A 194 -17.42 38.55 -21.00
C THR A 194 -17.40 39.31 -19.65
N THR A 195 -16.28 40.04 -19.37
CA THR A 195 -16.07 41.32 -18.62
C THR A 195 -16.77 41.59 -17.26
N GLU A 196 -16.07 41.88 -16.15
CA GLU A 196 -15.48 43.19 -15.70
C GLU A 196 -16.50 44.33 -15.44
N SER A 197 -16.38 45.22 -14.43
CA SER A 197 -15.45 45.46 -13.28
C SER A 197 -16.20 46.33 -12.21
N ASP A 198 -15.72 46.97 -11.12
CA ASP A 198 -14.43 47.29 -10.46
C ASP A 198 -14.68 47.62 -8.94
N SER A 199 -13.63 47.92 -8.15
CA SER A 199 -13.52 49.08 -7.22
C SER A 199 -13.02 48.85 -5.77
N SER A 200 -11.74 49.24 -5.56
CA SER A 200 -11.09 49.89 -4.40
C SER A 200 -11.59 49.68 -2.95
N GLY A 201 -10.65 49.26 -2.08
CA GLY A 201 -10.83 49.23 -0.62
C GLY A 201 -9.52 49.32 0.19
N SER A 202 -8.74 50.39 0.02
CA SER A 202 -7.38 50.46 0.58
C SER A 202 -7.32 50.60 2.11
N ARG A 203 -6.61 49.68 2.79
CA ARG A 203 -6.22 49.83 4.20
C ARG A 203 -4.76 49.38 4.41
N LYS A 204 -3.85 50.34 4.56
CA LYS A 204 -2.40 50.07 4.76
C LYS A 204 -2.14 49.60 6.19
N HIS A 205 -1.89 48.31 6.39
CA HIS A 205 -1.34 47.78 7.63
C HIS A 205 0.19 47.67 7.53
N HIS A 206 0.90 48.16 8.55
CA HIS A 206 2.36 48.12 8.60
C HIS A 206 2.87 46.70 8.85
N ILE A 207 3.96 46.33 8.16
CA ILE A 207 4.56 44.99 8.22
C ILE A 207 5.37 44.83 9.51
N LEU A 208 5.11 43.75 10.25
CA LEU A 208 6.04 43.18 11.24
C LEU A 208 6.69 41.91 10.65
N PRO A 209 7.95 41.95 10.21
CA PRO A 209 8.58 40.85 9.48
C PRO A 209 9.30 39.88 10.43
N SER A 210 8.55 38.92 11.00
CA SER A 210 9.15 37.76 11.68
C SER A 210 8.35 36.47 11.51
N ASP A 211 7.03 36.52 11.70
CA ASP A 211 6.27 35.31 12.01
C ASP A 211 5.69 34.66 10.74
N ALA A 212 5.11 35.45 9.83
CA ALA A 212 4.62 34.96 8.54
C ALA A 212 5.74 34.31 7.70
N GLY A 213 6.97 34.85 7.76
CA GLY A 213 8.13 34.25 7.07
C GLY A 213 8.58 32.92 7.69
N LEU A 214 8.44 32.76 9.01
CA LEU A 214 8.73 31.49 9.69
C LEU A 214 7.63 30.44 9.41
N LEU A 215 6.37 30.86 9.43
CA LEU A 215 5.23 29.99 9.08
C LEU A 215 5.30 29.54 7.62
N LEU A 216 5.61 30.45 6.69
CA LEU A 216 5.79 30.10 5.27
C LEU A 216 6.98 29.16 5.07
N PHE A 217 8.09 29.36 5.79
CA PHE A 217 9.23 28.42 5.76
C PHE A 217 8.85 27.04 6.31
N VAL A 218 8.12 26.96 7.43
CA VAL A 218 7.66 25.68 7.99
C VAL A 218 6.65 24.99 7.06
N LEU A 219 5.70 25.72 6.48
CA LEU A 219 4.76 25.19 5.49
C LEU A 219 5.48 24.71 4.23
N LEU A 220 6.48 25.45 3.74
CA LEU A 220 7.31 25.00 2.63
C LEU A 220 8.10 23.73 2.99
N CYS A 221 8.69 23.63 4.19
CA CYS A 221 9.33 22.40 4.64
C CYS A 221 8.35 21.22 4.67
N VAL A 222 7.16 21.38 5.27
CA VAL A 222 6.14 20.32 5.36
C VAL A 222 5.64 19.90 3.97
N LEU A 223 5.32 20.86 3.10
CA LEU A 223 4.85 20.59 1.73
C LEU A 223 5.95 19.98 0.88
N LEU A 224 7.21 20.38 1.02
CA LEU A 224 8.34 19.75 0.34
C LEU A 224 8.55 18.32 0.86
N THR A 225 8.48 18.06 2.17
CA THR A 225 8.56 16.67 2.67
C THR A 225 7.39 15.82 2.16
N GLY A 226 6.16 16.34 2.15
CA GLY A 226 5.00 15.61 1.63
C GLY A 226 5.07 15.34 0.12
N ALA A 227 5.49 16.32 -0.68
CA ALA A 227 5.68 16.18 -2.12
C ALA A 227 6.85 15.25 -2.48
N VAL A 228 7.92 15.23 -1.67
CA VAL A 228 9.03 14.28 -1.81
C VAL A 228 8.56 12.86 -1.46
N ILE A 229 7.76 12.68 -0.41
CA ILE A 229 7.19 11.37 -0.02
C ILE A 229 6.23 10.84 -1.10
N GLU A 230 5.23 11.61 -1.56
CA GLU A 230 4.32 11.18 -2.63
C GLU A 230 5.06 11.03 -3.98
N GLY A 231 6.09 11.84 -4.22
CA GLY A 231 7.00 11.68 -5.36
C GLY A 231 7.71 10.33 -5.33
N TYR A 232 8.30 9.93 -4.21
CA TYR A 232 8.90 8.60 -4.07
C TYR A 232 7.85 7.48 -4.15
N ARG A 233 6.66 7.65 -3.55
CA ARG A 233 5.54 6.70 -3.60
C ARG A 233 5.15 6.34 -5.03
N ARG A 234 5.18 7.32 -5.95
CA ARG A 234 4.91 7.12 -7.39
C ARG A 234 6.12 6.65 -8.20
N SER A 235 7.35 6.81 -7.69
CA SER A 235 8.57 6.59 -8.48
C SER A 235 9.20 5.21 -8.32
N GLY A 236 8.75 4.39 -7.34
CA GLY A 236 9.22 3.01 -7.14
C GLY A 236 10.73 2.84 -6.87
N LEU A 237 11.45 3.92 -6.55
CA LEU A 237 12.91 3.96 -6.53
C LEU A 237 13.47 3.60 -5.14
N HIS A 238 14.05 2.40 -5.02
CA HIS A 238 14.68 1.82 -3.82
C HIS A 238 15.87 2.60 -3.19
N ILE A 239 16.10 3.86 -3.53
CA ILE A 239 17.39 4.54 -3.32
C ILE A 239 17.63 5.02 -1.87
N PHE A 240 16.61 5.16 -1.02
CA PHE A 240 16.80 5.57 0.37
C PHE A 240 16.17 4.64 1.42
N ARG A 241 17.02 3.81 2.03
CA ARG A 241 16.84 3.34 3.41
C ARG A 241 16.98 4.54 4.37
N MET A 242 15.90 5.31 4.55
CA MET A 242 15.84 6.43 5.50
C MET A 242 14.62 6.36 6.43
N CYS A 243 14.44 5.18 7.03
CA CYS A 243 14.11 5.06 8.45
C CYS A 243 15.18 4.15 9.08
N SER A 244 15.55 4.40 10.34
CA SER A 244 16.70 3.79 11.02
C SER A 244 16.31 3.07 12.31
#